data_AF-A0A962YBI6-F1
#
_entry.id   AF-A0A962YBI6-F1
#
_cell.length_a   1.000
_cell.length_b   1.000
_cell.length_c   1.000
_cell.angle_alpha   90.00
_cell.angle_beta   90.00
_cell.angle_gamma   90.00
#
_symmetry.space_group_name_H-M   'P 1'
#
loop_
_entity.id
_entity.type
_entity.pdbx_description
1 polymer ?
#
loop_
_entity_poly.entity_id
_entity_poly.type
_entity_poly.pdbx_seq_one_letter_code
_entity_poly.pdbx_strand_id
1 'polypeptide(L)'
;LKKESSMRVGINLVKQGEADACVSAGNTGALMATARFVLKTLPGIDRPAICTSLPSTRGHVHVLDLGANVDSKAEHLLQFAVMGSVLATAVDNRDNPRVGLLNIGAEEIKGNEQVKQAATLL
;
A
#
# COMPACT_ATOMS: atom_id res chain seq x y z
N LEU A 1 -2.21 5.24 -23.05
CA LEU A 1 -1.01 4.55 -22.52
C LEU A 1 -0.04 4.31 -23.67
N LYS A 2 1.21 4.81 -23.57
CA LYS A 2 2.27 4.50 -24.54
C LYS A 2 2.68 3.04 -24.37
N LYS A 3 2.25 2.15 -25.28
CA LYS A 3 2.44 0.69 -25.15
C LYS A 3 3.93 0.29 -25.13
N GLU A 4 4.76 1.06 -25.81
CA GLU A 4 6.21 0.83 -25.95
C GLU A 4 7.07 1.66 -24.97
N SER A 5 6.50 2.23 -23.90
CA SER A 5 7.34 2.89 -22.90
C SER A 5 8.15 1.86 -22.09
N SER A 6 9.37 2.20 -21.68
CA SER A 6 10.22 1.33 -20.85
C SER A 6 9.49 0.83 -19.59
N MET A 7 8.71 1.70 -18.95
CA MET A 7 7.86 1.36 -17.82
C MET A 7 6.79 0.32 -18.18
N ARG A 8 6.12 0.46 -19.34
CA ARG A 8 5.09 -0.49 -19.76
C ARG A 8 5.70 -1.85 -20.11
N VAL A 9 6.84 -1.86 -20.81
CA VAL A 9 7.58 -3.08 -21.14
C VAL A 9 8.00 -3.79 -19.86
N GLY A 10 8.61 -3.10 -18.90
CA GLY A 10 9.02 -3.70 -17.63
C GLY A 10 7.85 -4.34 -16.86
N ILE A 11 6.69 -3.68 -16.81
CA ILE A 11 5.49 -4.25 -16.17
C ILE A 11 4.93 -5.44 -16.95
N ASN A 12 5.00 -5.44 -18.29
CA ASN A 12 4.55 -6.58 -19.10
C ASN A 12 5.43 -7.81 -18.86
N LEU A 13 6.74 -7.65 -18.73
CA LEU A 13 7.66 -8.75 -18.44
C LEU A 13 7.31 -9.43 -17.11
N VAL A 14 6.96 -8.63 -16.08
CA VAL A 14 6.44 -9.17 -14.81
C VAL A 14 5.14 -9.93 -15.01
N LYS A 15 4.21 -9.39 -15.82
CA LYS A 15 2.94 -10.07 -16.12
C LYS A 15 3.14 -11.40 -16.86
N GLN A 16 4.18 -11.50 -17.68
CA GLN A 16 4.53 -12.66 -18.48
C GLN A 16 5.34 -13.71 -17.71
N GLY A 17 5.79 -13.39 -16.49
CA GLY A 17 6.65 -14.26 -15.69
C GLY A 17 8.11 -14.28 -16.16
N GLU A 18 8.50 -13.32 -17.01
CA GLU A 18 9.90 -13.15 -17.44
C GLU A 18 10.73 -12.34 -16.42
N ALA A 19 10.06 -11.71 -15.45
CA ALA A 19 10.67 -11.04 -14.31
C ALA A 19 9.78 -11.17 -13.07
N ASP A 20 10.38 -11.21 -11.88
CA ASP A 20 9.62 -11.31 -10.62
C ASP A 20 9.06 -9.96 -10.14
N ALA A 21 9.74 -8.85 -10.48
CA ALA A 21 9.37 -7.50 -10.06
C ALA A 21 9.89 -6.43 -11.02
N CYS A 22 9.39 -5.19 -10.88
CA CYS A 22 9.82 -4.04 -11.67
C CYS A 22 10.03 -2.81 -10.77
N VAL A 23 11.10 -2.04 -11.05
CA VAL A 23 11.41 -0.78 -10.37
C VAL A 23 11.48 0.34 -11.40
N SER A 24 10.93 1.51 -11.06
CA SER A 24 11.00 2.70 -11.92
C SER A 24 11.18 3.96 -11.08
N ALA A 25 12.15 4.79 -11.46
CA ALA A 25 12.32 6.15 -10.96
C ALA A 25 11.54 7.19 -11.79
N GLY A 26 10.58 6.73 -12.61
CA GLY A 26 9.75 7.58 -13.45
C GLY A 26 8.59 8.24 -12.69
N ASN A 27 7.60 8.70 -13.43
CA ASN A 27 6.40 9.31 -12.84
C ASN A 27 5.59 8.28 -12.00
N THR A 28 5.41 8.56 -10.70
CA THR A 28 4.69 7.70 -9.75
C THR A 28 3.28 7.35 -10.19
N GLY A 29 2.51 8.34 -10.66
CA GLY A 29 1.14 8.14 -11.12
C GLY A 29 1.06 7.25 -12.36
N ALA A 30 1.97 7.45 -13.31
CA ALA A 30 2.07 6.61 -14.51
C ALA A 30 2.45 5.16 -14.15
N LEU A 31 3.36 4.96 -13.19
CA LEU A 31 3.76 3.64 -12.71
C LEU A 31 2.58 2.93 -12.06
N MET A 32 1.92 3.58 -11.10
CA MET A 32 0.77 3.03 -10.38
C MET A 32 -0.39 2.69 -11.33
N ALA A 33 -0.75 3.62 -12.23
CA ALA A 33 -1.84 3.41 -13.17
C ALA A 33 -1.54 2.25 -14.15
N THR A 34 -0.31 2.18 -14.65
CA THR A 34 0.11 1.11 -15.57
C THR A 34 0.15 -0.24 -14.85
N ALA A 35 0.74 -0.30 -13.67
CA ALA A 35 0.85 -1.52 -12.87
C ALA A 35 -0.54 -2.05 -12.50
N ARG A 36 -1.43 -1.20 -11.98
CA ARG A 36 -2.82 -1.58 -11.65
C ARG A 36 -3.57 -2.07 -12.89
N PHE A 37 -3.35 -1.45 -14.05
CA PHE A 37 -4.01 -1.89 -15.28
C PHE A 37 -3.54 -3.27 -15.75
N VAL A 38 -2.24 -3.55 -15.69
CA VAL A 38 -1.64 -4.78 -16.23
C VAL A 38 -1.64 -5.94 -15.24
N LEU A 39 -1.13 -5.69 -14.03
CA LEU A 39 -0.93 -6.70 -13.00
C LEU A 39 -2.22 -6.98 -12.22
N LYS A 40 -3.10 -5.96 -12.12
CA LYS A 40 -4.28 -5.94 -11.24
C LYS A 40 -3.88 -5.96 -9.76
N THR A 41 -4.86 -5.85 -8.87
CA THR A 41 -4.67 -6.05 -7.43
C THR A 41 -4.77 -7.54 -7.09
N LEU A 42 -4.26 -7.90 -5.91
CA LEU A 42 -4.48 -9.24 -5.36
C LEU A 42 -5.97 -9.48 -5.06
N PRO A 43 -6.44 -10.74 -5.07
CA PRO A 43 -7.80 -11.07 -4.65
C PRO A 43 -8.10 -10.52 -3.24
N GLY A 44 -9.26 -9.86 -3.08
CA GLY A 44 -9.66 -9.24 -1.82
C GLY A 44 -9.05 -7.85 -1.55
N ILE A 45 -8.19 -7.34 -2.44
CA ILE A 45 -7.67 -5.97 -2.38
C ILE A 45 -8.37 -5.11 -3.42
N ASP A 46 -9.11 -4.11 -2.98
CA ASP A 46 -9.88 -3.24 -3.86
C ASP A 46 -9.00 -2.16 -4.51
N ARG A 47 -8.05 -1.64 -3.72
CA ARG A 47 -7.17 -0.55 -4.12
C ARG A 47 -5.73 -0.79 -3.68
N PRO A 48 -4.73 -0.50 -4.54
CA PRO A 48 -3.34 -0.48 -4.09
C PRO A 48 -3.09 0.71 -3.17
N ALA A 49 -2.02 0.64 -2.38
CA ALA A 49 -1.52 1.74 -1.56
C ALA A 49 -0.04 2.01 -1.90
N ILE A 50 0.38 3.27 -1.84
CA ILE A 50 1.81 3.61 -1.81
C ILE A 50 2.29 3.39 -0.38
N CYS A 51 3.29 2.53 -0.25
CA CYS A 51 3.96 2.23 1.00
C CYS A 51 5.36 2.81 0.99
N THR A 52 5.77 3.41 2.11
CA THR A 52 7.19 3.73 2.37
C THR A 52 7.54 3.41 3.81
N SER A 53 8.83 3.14 4.04
CA SER A 53 9.37 3.07 5.40
C SER A 53 9.82 4.45 5.84
N LEU A 54 9.32 4.91 6.99
CA LEU A 54 9.78 6.13 7.65
C LEU A 54 10.65 5.79 8.86
N PRO A 55 11.73 6.55 9.11
CA PRO A 55 12.55 6.36 10.30
C PRO A 55 11.76 6.71 11.57
N SER A 56 12.11 6.04 12.66
CA SER A 56 11.59 6.26 14.00
C SER A 56 12.71 6.12 15.03
N THR A 57 12.47 6.56 16.26
CA THR A 57 13.44 6.38 17.37
C THR A 57 13.73 4.92 17.71
N ARG A 58 12.95 3.96 17.19
CA ARG A 58 13.08 2.52 17.46
C ARG A 58 13.26 1.69 16.17
N GLY A 59 13.80 2.29 15.11
CA GLY A 59 13.97 1.64 13.80
C GLY A 59 13.14 2.35 12.74
N HIS A 60 12.22 1.66 12.08
CA HIS A 60 11.32 2.24 11.08
C HIS A 60 9.87 1.81 11.28
N VAL A 61 8.98 2.50 10.58
CA VAL A 61 7.56 2.15 10.43
C VAL A 61 7.18 2.18 8.97
N HIS A 62 6.42 1.21 8.50
CA HIS A 62 5.80 1.26 7.17
C HIS A 62 4.52 2.09 7.24
N VAL A 63 4.37 3.06 6.34
CA VAL A 63 3.19 3.92 6.27
C VAL A 63 2.47 3.70 4.96
N LEU A 64 1.18 3.42 5.06
CA LEU A 64 0.23 3.22 3.97
C LEU A 64 -1.06 3.98 4.33
N ASP A 65 -1.76 4.66 3.42
CA ASP A 65 -1.39 5.03 2.05
C ASP A 65 -0.77 6.43 2.01
N LEU A 66 0.18 6.66 1.10
CA LEU A 66 0.90 7.93 0.94
C LEU A 66 0.58 8.65 -0.38
N GLY A 67 -0.59 8.39 -0.95
CA GLY A 67 -1.12 9.16 -2.08
C GLY A 67 -1.46 8.34 -3.32
N ALA A 68 -1.61 7.02 -3.21
CA ALA A 68 -2.26 6.24 -4.27
C ALA A 68 -3.74 6.61 -4.40
N ASN A 69 -4.36 6.93 -3.26
CA ASN A 69 -5.78 7.21 -3.12
C ASN A 69 -5.96 8.56 -2.44
N VAL A 70 -6.79 9.43 -3.02
CA VAL A 70 -7.21 10.69 -2.39
C VAL A 70 -8.18 10.40 -1.24
N ASP A 71 -9.14 9.49 -1.49
CA ASP A 71 -10.13 9.06 -0.52
C ASP A 71 -10.11 7.54 -0.37
N SER A 72 -10.20 7.08 0.88
CA SER A 72 -10.34 5.68 1.24
C SER A 72 -11.65 5.43 1.98
N LYS A 73 -12.11 4.20 2.08
CA LYS A 73 -13.16 3.82 3.02
C LYS A 73 -12.52 3.12 4.21
N ALA A 74 -13.28 2.90 5.28
CA ALA A 74 -12.79 2.17 6.45
C ALA A 74 -12.24 0.78 6.08
N GLU A 75 -12.90 0.08 5.16
CA GLU A 75 -12.49 -1.24 4.68
C GLU A 75 -11.17 -1.19 3.91
N HIS A 76 -10.88 -0.09 3.20
CA HIS A 76 -9.58 0.08 2.55
C HIS A 76 -8.48 0.26 3.60
N LEU A 77 -8.73 0.98 4.70
CA LEU A 77 -7.76 1.13 5.79
C LEU A 77 -7.45 -0.22 6.46
N LEU A 78 -8.47 -1.08 6.62
CA LEU A 78 -8.27 -2.47 7.04
C LEU A 78 -7.40 -3.24 6.03
N GLN A 79 -7.69 -3.16 4.73
CA GLN A 79 -6.86 -3.80 3.70
C GLN A 79 -5.41 -3.32 3.74
N PHE A 80 -5.18 -2.02 3.97
CA PHE A 80 -3.84 -1.44 4.08
C PHE A 80 -3.10 -1.94 5.32
N ALA A 81 -3.79 -2.07 6.45
CA ALA A 81 -3.26 -2.68 7.66
C ALA A 81 -2.83 -4.13 7.44
N VAL A 82 -3.66 -4.93 6.77
CA VAL A 82 -3.34 -6.33 6.42
C VAL A 82 -2.13 -6.40 5.50
N MET A 83 -2.11 -5.62 4.42
CA MET A 83 -0.96 -5.58 3.49
C MET A 83 0.33 -5.13 4.20
N GLY A 84 0.26 -4.08 5.02
CA GLY A 84 1.40 -3.58 5.78
C GLY A 84 1.94 -4.57 6.82
N SER A 85 1.04 -5.31 7.47
CA SER A 85 1.40 -6.40 8.39
C SER A 85 2.17 -7.51 7.66
N VAL A 86 1.63 -8.01 6.55
CA VAL A 86 2.29 -9.04 5.72
C VAL A 86 3.66 -8.56 5.22
N LEU A 87 3.76 -7.30 4.77
CA LEU A 87 5.02 -6.70 4.34
C LEU A 87 6.05 -6.67 5.48
N ALA A 88 5.66 -6.19 6.67
CA ALA A 88 6.53 -6.11 7.83
C ALA A 88 7.00 -7.51 8.28
N THR A 89 6.13 -8.51 8.23
CA THR A 89 6.53 -9.90 8.52
C THR A 89 7.54 -10.42 7.49
N ALA A 90 7.26 -10.25 6.19
CA ALA A 90 8.09 -10.80 5.12
C ALA A 90 9.45 -10.10 4.98
N VAL A 91 9.51 -8.79 5.19
CA VAL A 91 10.72 -7.99 4.95
C VAL A 91 11.50 -7.74 6.24
N ASP A 92 10.82 -7.50 7.36
CA ASP A 92 11.48 -7.16 8.63
C ASP A 92 11.60 -8.35 9.60
N ASN A 93 11.14 -9.54 9.20
CA ASN A 93 11.09 -10.75 10.04
C ASN A 93 10.38 -10.50 11.39
N ARG A 94 9.26 -9.77 11.35
CA ARG A 94 8.42 -9.49 12.52
C ARG A 94 7.16 -10.34 12.47
N ASP A 95 7.11 -11.42 13.25
CA ASP A 95 5.99 -12.35 13.24
C ASP A 95 4.66 -11.72 13.68
N ASN A 96 4.71 -10.73 14.58
CA ASN A 96 3.54 -10.01 15.07
C ASN A 96 3.76 -8.48 14.98
N PRO A 97 3.71 -7.91 13.76
CA PRO A 97 3.94 -6.49 13.58
C PRO A 97 2.77 -5.71 14.16
N ARG A 98 3.08 -4.61 14.87
CA ARG A 98 2.05 -3.73 15.41
C ARG A 98 1.48 -2.88 14.29
N VAL A 99 0.16 -2.87 14.15
CA VAL A 99 -0.58 -1.97 13.27
C VAL A 99 -1.05 -0.77 14.08
N GLY A 100 -0.86 0.43 13.53
CA GLY A 100 -1.36 1.67 14.11
C GLY A 100 -2.25 2.40 13.11
N LEU A 101 -3.41 2.86 13.57
CA LEU A 101 -4.29 3.73 12.79
C LEU A 101 -3.98 5.18 13.12
N LEU A 102 -3.47 5.93 12.13
CA LEU A 102 -3.16 7.35 12.33
C LEU A 102 -4.45 8.12 12.60
N ASN A 103 -4.48 8.83 13.72
CA ASN A 103 -5.64 9.54 14.20
C ASN A 103 -5.23 10.87 14.87
N ILE A 104 -6.20 11.74 15.11
CA ILE A 104 -6.01 13.05 15.75
C ILE A 104 -5.86 12.96 17.29
N GLY A 105 -6.04 11.77 17.86
CA GLY A 105 -5.96 11.49 19.29
C GLY A 105 -5.87 9.98 19.55
N ALA A 106 -5.52 9.60 20.78
CA ALA A 106 -5.34 8.19 21.15
C ALA A 106 -6.65 7.52 21.60
N GLU A 107 -7.66 8.31 21.95
CA GLU A 107 -8.95 7.85 22.44
C GLU A 107 -9.83 7.33 21.29
N GLU A 108 -10.54 6.21 21.50
CA GLU A 108 -11.38 5.57 20.47
C GLU A 108 -12.46 6.49 19.87
N ILE A 109 -12.92 7.47 20.65
CA ILE A 109 -13.95 8.42 20.23
C ILE A 109 -13.42 9.53 19.29
N LYS A 110 -12.10 9.64 19.11
CA LYS A 110 -11.46 10.68 18.29
C LYS A 110 -11.34 10.24 16.83
N GLY A 111 -11.28 11.22 15.93
CA GLY A 111 -11.16 11.01 14.49
C GLY A 111 -12.44 11.30 13.74
N ASN A 112 -12.34 11.27 12.42
CA ASN A 112 -13.51 11.34 11.55
C ASN A 112 -14.24 9.98 11.51
N GLU A 113 -15.42 9.92 10.90
CA GLU A 113 -16.22 8.69 10.85
C GLU A 113 -15.50 7.52 10.16
N GLN A 114 -14.71 7.80 9.12
CA GLN A 114 -13.90 6.80 8.42
C GLN A 114 -12.88 6.14 9.36
N VAL A 115 -12.15 6.94 10.15
CA VAL A 115 -11.14 6.45 11.10
C VAL A 115 -11.79 5.68 12.24
N LYS A 116 -12.92 6.17 12.79
CA LYS A 116 -13.65 5.43 13.84
C LYS A 116 -14.17 4.08 13.34
N GLN A 117 -14.73 4.03 12.12
CA GLN A 117 -15.19 2.79 11.52
C GLN A 117 -14.03 1.83 11.27
N ALA A 118 -12.90 2.33 10.79
CA ALA A 118 -11.70 1.50 10.60
C ALA A 118 -11.18 0.95 11.94
N ALA A 119 -11.24 1.72 13.02
CA ALA A 119 -10.85 1.25 14.34
C ALA A 119 -11.72 0.07 14.82
N THR A 120 -13.02 0.05 14.52
CA THR A 120 -13.90 -1.09 14.83
C THR A 120 -13.59 -2.35 14.00
N LEU A 121 -12.96 -2.19 12.85
CA LEU A 121 -12.60 -3.29 11.95
C LEU A 121 -11.22 -3.91 12.25
N LEU A 122 -10.36 -3.20 12.98
CA LEU A 122 -8.97 -3.56 13.30
C LEU A 122 -8.85 -4.22 14.68
#